data_AF-A0A957BL01-F1
#
_entry.id   AF-A0A957BL01-F1
#
_cell.length_a   1.000
_cell.length_b   1.000
_cell.length_c   1.000
_cell.angle_alpha   90.00
_cell.angle_beta   90.00
_cell.angle_gamma   90.00
#
_symmetry.space_group_name_H-M   'P 1'
#
loop_
_entity.id
_entity.type
_entity.pdbx_description
1 polymer ?
#
loop_
_entity_poly.entity_id
_entity_poly.type
_entity_poly.pdbx_seq_one_letter_code
_entity_poly.pdbx_strand_id
1 'polypeptide(L)'
;SFGVFPLALWCVDRFWREQTGWRWSTAVLTVAAVILTHNLMALLFFGLLAAWVAWRVAELWLAEGRTAALRKARGVGGILLLGLGLAAFFWLPVILERNAVTLNTLIGNNDNYDFRTHFLSLRELFAFSGRIDWGATEPVFRFNLGVAQWLLGGVGLFLLLRRRMTQAGHQLFFAVAFAVLVFMQLPQSKFLWEATPILPFFQFPWRMLGGTVIMLAVLAGAGTAVSLQRMPKFANWITVVALALPLLLSLPLSQPAPWPDFGEVNRLRLTLIELKGRWLGTTSTSDYVPATVDAVPRRQ
;
A
#
# COMPACT_ATOMS: atom_id res chain seq x y z
N SER A 1 -1.09 -6.20 4.42
CA SER A 1 -2.07 -5.16 4.02
C SER A 1 -2.31 -5.08 2.53
N PHE A 2 -1.28 -5.20 1.68
CA PHE A 2 -1.42 -5.04 0.22
C PHE A 2 -2.42 -5.99 -0.44
N GLY A 3 -2.47 -7.27 -0.05
CA GLY A 3 -3.45 -8.23 -0.59
C GLY A 3 -4.88 -8.03 -0.04
N VAL A 4 -5.01 -7.49 1.17
CA VAL A 4 -6.31 -7.33 1.86
C VAL A 4 -6.97 -5.98 1.51
N PHE A 5 -6.18 -4.94 1.21
CA PHE A 5 -6.72 -3.62 0.91
C PHE A 5 -7.70 -3.57 -0.28
N PRO A 6 -7.44 -4.21 -1.45
CA PRO A 6 -8.41 -4.27 -2.53
C PRO A 6 -9.73 -4.92 -2.10
N LEU A 7 -9.66 -5.95 -1.25
CA LEU A 7 -10.83 -6.62 -0.71
C LEU A 7 -11.60 -5.70 0.24
N ALA A 8 -10.90 -4.96 1.12
CA ALA A 8 -11.53 -3.99 2.02
C ALA A 8 -12.22 -2.87 1.23
N LEU A 9 -11.53 -2.28 0.24
CA LEU A 9 -12.10 -1.27 -0.65
C LEU A 9 -13.35 -1.81 -1.37
N TRP A 10 -13.27 -3.04 -1.89
CA TRP A 10 -14.41 -3.70 -2.55
C TRP A 10 -15.58 -3.97 -1.61
N CYS A 11 -15.34 -4.47 -0.39
CA CYS A 11 -16.38 -4.71 0.61
C CYS A 11 -17.10 -3.41 0.99
N VAL A 12 -16.34 -2.32 1.19
CA VAL A 12 -16.92 -1.00 1.48
C VAL A 12 -17.69 -0.46 0.27
N ASP A 13 -17.21 -0.63 -0.97
CA ASP A 13 -17.97 -0.26 -2.19
C ASP A 13 -19.26 -1.07 -2.33
N ARG A 14 -19.23 -2.38 -2.05
CA ARG A 14 -20.43 -3.22 -2.05
C ARG A 14 -21.44 -2.77 -1.00
N PHE A 15 -20.99 -2.41 0.20
CA PHE A 15 -21.86 -1.86 1.23
C PHE A 15 -22.41 -0.47 0.86
N TRP A 16 -21.61 0.37 0.20
CA TRP A 16 -22.04 1.68 -0.29
C TRP A 16 -23.20 1.58 -1.30
N ARG A 17 -23.15 0.54 -2.17
CA ARG A 17 -24.21 0.25 -3.14
C ARG A 17 -25.46 -0.30 -2.48
N GLU A 18 -25.33 -1.29 -1.59
CA GLU A 18 -26.47 -1.86 -0.84
C GLU A 18 -26.08 -2.11 0.63
N GLN A 19 -26.83 -1.51 1.55
CA GLN A 19 -26.56 -1.54 2.97
C GLN A 19 -27.20 -2.76 3.65
N THR A 20 -26.55 -3.91 3.57
CA THR A 20 -26.98 -5.14 4.26
C THR A 20 -26.04 -5.49 5.41
N GLY A 21 -26.55 -6.22 6.41
CA GLY A 21 -25.78 -6.61 7.60
C GLY A 21 -24.52 -7.44 7.25
N TRP A 22 -24.63 -8.40 6.33
CA TRP A 22 -23.47 -9.19 5.87
C TRP A 22 -22.39 -8.33 5.19
N ARG A 23 -22.78 -7.39 4.32
CA ARG A 23 -21.83 -6.48 3.65
C ARG A 23 -21.17 -5.54 4.65
N TRP A 24 -21.90 -5.12 5.67
CA TRP A 24 -21.36 -4.33 6.77
C TRP A 24 -20.33 -5.13 7.58
N SER A 25 -20.67 -6.34 8.03
CA SER A 25 -19.77 -7.18 8.83
C SER A 25 -18.51 -7.57 8.06
N THR A 26 -18.62 -7.93 6.78
CA THR A 26 -17.44 -8.25 5.94
C THR A 26 -16.55 -7.03 5.71
N ALA A 27 -17.12 -5.84 5.53
CA ALA A 27 -16.35 -4.61 5.44
C ALA A 27 -15.63 -4.27 6.76
N VAL A 28 -16.29 -4.43 7.91
CA VAL A 28 -15.67 -4.26 9.24
C VAL A 28 -14.46 -5.18 9.40
N LEU A 29 -14.64 -6.48 9.13
CA LEU A 29 -13.58 -7.48 9.30
C LEU A 29 -12.40 -7.25 8.36
N THR A 30 -12.66 -6.89 7.10
CA THR A 30 -11.60 -6.61 6.13
C THR A 30 -10.86 -5.31 6.43
N VAL A 31 -11.54 -4.27 6.91
CA VAL A 31 -10.93 -3.03 7.38
C VAL A 31 -10.04 -3.29 8.60
N ALA A 32 -10.48 -4.09 9.58
CA ALA A 32 -9.64 -4.51 10.70
C ALA A 32 -8.41 -5.31 10.22
N ALA A 33 -8.59 -6.24 9.29
CA ALA A 33 -7.51 -7.05 8.73
C ALA A 33 -6.44 -6.21 7.99
N VAL A 34 -6.81 -5.09 7.37
CA VAL A 34 -5.82 -4.17 6.78
C VAL A 34 -4.87 -3.64 7.85
N ILE A 35 -5.37 -3.28 9.04
CA ILE A 35 -4.56 -2.83 10.18
C ILE A 35 -3.66 -3.96 10.69
N LEU A 36 -4.27 -5.12 10.98
CA LEU A 36 -3.59 -6.24 11.60
C LEU A 36 -2.48 -6.87 10.74
N THR A 37 -2.47 -6.59 9.44
CA THR A 37 -1.47 -7.17 8.53
C THR A 37 -0.22 -6.31 8.37
N HIS A 38 -0.29 -5.00 8.62
CA HIS A 38 0.88 -4.09 8.60
C HIS A 38 0.47 -2.70 9.12
N ASN A 39 0.95 -2.30 10.30
CA ASN A 39 0.55 -1.04 10.97
C ASN A 39 0.74 0.22 10.10
N LEU A 40 1.93 0.38 9.53
CA LEU A 40 2.35 1.58 8.79
C LEU A 40 1.64 1.69 7.44
N MET A 41 1.53 0.58 6.71
CA MET A 41 0.76 0.56 5.47
C MET A 41 -0.73 0.74 5.71
N ALA A 42 -1.23 0.31 6.88
CA ALA A 42 -2.61 0.57 7.25
C ALA A 42 -2.90 2.07 7.34
N LEU A 43 -1.97 2.92 7.81
CA LEU A 43 -2.15 4.37 7.79
C LEU A 43 -2.40 4.91 6.37
N LEU A 44 -1.56 4.50 5.41
CA LEU A 44 -1.74 4.88 4.00
C LEU A 44 -3.10 4.40 3.47
N PHE A 45 -3.43 3.14 3.71
CA PHE A 45 -4.65 2.52 3.21
C PHE A 45 -5.92 3.06 3.85
N PHE A 46 -5.89 3.37 5.15
CA PHE A 46 -6.98 4.07 5.82
C PHE A 46 -7.13 5.49 5.28
N GLY A 47 -6.03 6.20 5.04
CA GLY A 47 -6.06 7.52 4.41
C GLY A 47 -6.72 7.47 3.02
N LEU A 48 -6.34 6.50 2.19
CA LEU A 48 -6.93 6.29 0.87
C LEU A 48 -8.41 5.89 0.95
N LEU A 49 -8.77 5.00 1.88
CA LEU A 49 -10.16 4.57 2.07
C LEU A 49 -11.03 5.72 2.57
N ALA A 50 -10.55 6.50 3.54
CA ALA A 50 -11.24 7.68 4.05
C ALA A 50 -11.40 8.75 2.96
N ALA A 51 -10.36 9.01 2.16
CA ALA A 51 -10.43 9.92 1.02
C ALA A 51 -11.44 9.44 -0.04
N TRP A 52 -11.47 8.13 -0.32
CA TRP A 52 -12.44 7.53 -1.24
C TRP A 52 -13.88 7.68 -0.71
N VAL A 53 -14.11 7.41 0.58
CA VAL A 53 -15.43 7.60 1.21
C VAL A 53 -15.84 9.07 1.15
N ALA A 54 -14.94 10.00 1.48
CA ALA A 54 -15.21 11.44 1.41
C ALA A 54 -15.58 11.88 -0.02
N TRP A 55 -14.86 11.37 -1.02
CA TRP A 55 -15.18 11.60 -2.43
C TRP A 55 -16.59 11.10 -2.78
N ARG A 56 -16.95 9.87 -2.39
CA ARG A 56 -18.28 9.30 -2.64
C ARG A 56 -19.40 10.06 -1.92
N VAL A 57 -19.14 10.54 -0.71
CA VAL A 57 -20.08 11.40 0.03
C VAL A 57 -20.26 12.73 -0.70
N ALA A 58 -19.19 13.35 -1.20
CA ALA A 58 -19.27 14.59 -1.97
C ALA A 58 -20.06 14.40 -3.28
N GLU A 59 -19.79 13.33 -4.04
CA GLU A 59 -20.55 13.01 -5.26
C GLU A 59 -22.04 12.82 -4.96
N LEU A 60 -22.37 12.08 -3.90
CA LEU A 60 -23.75 11.81 -3.52
C LEU A 60 -24.45 13.06 -2.97
N TRP A 61 -23.72 13.93 -2.26
CA TRP A 61 -24.26 15.22 -1.83
C TRP A 61 -24.64 16.05 -3.05
N LEU A 62 -23.75 16.19 -4.03
CA LEU A 62 -24.02 16.99 -5.23
C LEU A 62 -25.18 16.42 -6.07
N ALA A 63 -25.36 15.10 -6.07
CA ALA A 63 -26.40 14.43 -6.86
C ALA A 63 -27.78 14.34 -6.16
N GLU A 64 -27.81 13.99 -4.87
CA GLU A 64 -29.04 13.64 -4.12
C GLU A 64 -29.26 14.48 -2.85
N GLY A 65 -28.35 15.40 -2.55
CA GLY A 65 -28.43 16.31 -1.41
C GLY A 65 -27.79 15.78 -0.11
N ARG A 66 -27.61 16.70 0.85
CA ARG A 66 -26.87 16.47 2.10
C ARG A 66 -27.42 15.33 2.95
N THR A 67 -28.74 15.20 3.06
CA THR A 67 -29.38 14.21 3.94
C THR A 67 -29.15 12.78 3.45
N ALA A 68 -29.27 12.54 2.14
CA ALA A 68 -29.00 11.24 1.54
C ALA A 68 -27.52 10.84 1.71
N ALA A 69 -26.61 11.79 1.47
CA ALA A 69 -25.18 11.61 1.63
C ALA A 69 -24.78 11.23 3.06
N LEU A 70 -25.26 11.99 4.06
CA LEU A 70 -24.97 11.73 5.47
C LEU A 70 -25.56 10.40 5.96
N ARG A 71 -26.76 10.03 5.51
CA ARG A 71 -27.37 8.74 5.87
C ARG A 71 -26.51 7.57 5.39
N LYS A 72 -26.01 7.62 4.14
CA LYS A 72 -25.10 6.57 3.65
C LYS A 72 -23.76 6.60 4.36
N ALA A 73 -23.21 7.79 4.60
CA ALA A 73 -21.93 7.98 5.30
C ALA A 73 -21.95 7.38 6.71
N ARG A 74 -23.06 7.46 7.45
CA ARG A 74 -23.18 6.88 8.81
C ARG A 74 -22.87 5.39 8.85
N GLY A 75 -23.37 4.62 7.89
CA GLY A 75 -23.12 3.18 7.82
C GLY A 75 -21.63 2.87 7.62
N VAL A 76 -20.97 3.63 6.73
CA VAL A 76 -19.53 3.49 6.48
C VAL A 76 -18.70 4.01 7.64
N GLY A 77 -19.12 5.09 8.30
CA GLY A 77 -18.52 5.57 9.54
C GLY A 77 -18.51 4.48 10.61
N GLY A 78 -19.62 3.75 10.76
CA GLY A 78 -19.68 2.58 11.63
C GLY A 78 -18.70 1.47 11.25
N ILE A 79 -18.49 1.22 9.94
CA ILE A 79 -17.49 0.26 9.46
C ILE A 79 -16.08 0.68 9.87
N LEU A 80 -15.71 1.93 9.61
CA LEU A 80 -14.37 2.45 9.91
C LEU A 80 -14.10 2.48 11.41
N LEU A 81 -15.08 2.93 12.21
CA LEU A 81 -14.97 3.00 13.67
C LEU A 81 -14.85 1.61 14.29
N LEU A 82 -15.71 0.66 13.89
CA LEU A 82 -15.64 -0.69 14.45
C LEU A 82 -14.42 -1.45 13.95
N GLY A 83 -14.05 -1.31 12.68
CA GLY A 83 -12.82 -1.92 12.13
C GLY A 83 -11.56 -1.41 12.85
N LEU A 84 -11.50 -0.10 13.13
CA LEU A 84 -10.43 0.50 13.94
C LEU A 84 -10.47 0.00 15.38
N GLY A 85 -11.66 -0.10 15.98
CA GLY A 85 -11.87 -0.61 17.34
C GLY A 85 -11.46 -2.08 17.51
N LEU A 86 -11.79 -2.94 16.55
CA LEU A 86 -11.40 -4.35 16.57
C LEU A 86 -9.89 -4.55 16.52
N ALA A 87 -9.17 -3.64 15.86
CA ALA A 87 -7.71 -3.66 15.81
C ALA A 87 -7.05 -2.81 16.91
N ALA A 88 -7.82 -2.25 17.86
CA ALA A 88 -7.31 -1.31 18.86
C ALA A 88 -6.19 -1.91 19.70
N PHE A 89 -6.28 -3.18 20.09
CA PHE A 89 -5.22 -3.86 20.85
C PHE A 89 -3.85 -3.84 20.13
N PHE A 90 -3.83 -3.65 18.80
CA PHE A 90 -2.63 -3.65 17.98
C PHE A 90 -2.07 -2.24 17.74
N TRP A 91 -2.91 -1.25 17.41
CA TRP A 91 -2.44 0.11 17.09
C TRP A 91 -2.48 1.07 18.27
N LEU A 92 -3.37 0.88 19.24
CA LEU A 92 -3.56 1.80 20.36
C LEU A 92 -2.33 1.87 21.27
N PRO A 93 -1.66 0.74 21.63
CA PRO A 93 -0.43 0.79 22.43
C PRO A 93 0.67 1.60 21.75
N VAL A 94 0.75 1.56 20.42
CA VAL A 94 1.73 2.35 19.66
C VAL A 94 1.51 3.85 19.87
N ILE A 95 0.27 4.31 20.09
CA ILE A 95 0.01 5.73 20.34
C ILE A 95 0.22 6.09 21.82
N LEU A 96 -0.26 5.24 22.74
CA LEU A 96 -0.22 5.50 24.18
C LEU A 96 1.17 5.33 24.78
N GLU A 97 1.94 4.36 24.28
CA GLU A 97 3.18 3.91 24.90
C GLU A 97 4.43 4.17 24.03
N ARG A 98 4.31 4.87 22.89
CA ARG A 98 5.49 5.20 22.05
C ARG A 98 6.61 5.91 22.82
N ASN A 99 6.28 6.68 23.85
CA ASN A 99 7.27 7.43 24.63
C ASN A 99 7.99 6.54 25.66
N ALA A 100 7.48 5.32 25.92
CA ALA A 100 8.12 4.35 26.81
C ALA A 100 9.30 3.64 26.12
N VAL A 101 9.46 3.83 24.81
CA VAL A 101 10.46 3.15 24.00
C VAL A 101 11.18 4.10 23.04
N THR A 102 12.37 3.72 22.58
CA THR A 102 13.12 4.50 21.59
C THR A 102 12.70 4.13 20.17
N LEU A 103 12.23 5.13 19.41
CA LEU A 103 11.85 5.00 17.99
C LEU A 103 12.75 5.84 17.06
N ASN A 104 13.71 6.57 17.61
CA ASN A 104 14.59 7.46 16.84
C ASN A 104 15.49 6.70 15.86
N THR A 105 15.78 5.44 16.15
CA THR A 105 16.52 4.53 15.26
C THR A 105 15.70 4.13 14.01
N LEU A 106 14.38 4.30 14.02
CA LEU A 106 13.51 4.03 12.88
C LEU A 106 13.52 5.15 11.83
N ILE A 107 14.06 6.32 12.18
CA ILE A 107 14.17 7.49 11.29
C ILE A 107 15.57 8.09 11.47
N GLY A 108 16.49 7.77 10.56
CA GLY A 108 17.86 8.30 10.59
C GLY A 108 18.10 9.31 9.48
N ASN A 109 18.82 10.40 9.76
CA ASN A 109 19.48 11.17 8.71
C ASN A 109 20.80 10.47 8.37
N ASN A 110 21.09 10.28 7.08
CA ASN A 110 22.29 9.58 6.58
C ASN A 110 22.42 8.11 7.04
N ASP A 111 21.30 7.41 7.24
CA ASP A 111 21.26 5.95 7.47
C ASP A 111 20.32 5.29 6.45
N ASN A 112 20.25 3.96 6.44
CA ASN A 112 19.39 3.14 5.57
C ASN A 112 17.89 3.49 5.68
N TYR A 113 17.46 4.21 6.71
CA TYR A 113 16.07 4.64 6.88
C TYR A 113 15.81 6.10 6.49
N ASP A 114 16.79 6.81 5.92
CA ASP A 114 16.60 8.17 5.43
C ASP A 114 15.80 8.16 4.13
N PHE A 115 14.55 8.60 4.15
CA PHE A 115 13.70 8.61 2.95
C PHE A 115 14.29 9.43 1.79
N ARG A 116 15.19 10.37 2.08
CA ARG A 116 15.76 11.29 1.07
C ARG A 116 16.60 10.57 0.01
N THR A 117 17.18 9.42 0.35
CA THR A 117 17.99 8.61 -0.57
C THR A 117 17.18 7.53 -1.29
N HIS A 118 15.87 7.46 -1.04
CA HIS A 118 15.01 6.35 -1.44
C HIS A 118 13.85 6.77 -2.37
N PHE A 119 13.94 7.96 -2.97
CA PHE A 119 13.00 8.35 -4.01
C PHE A 119 13.26 7.58 -5.30
N LEU A 120 12.18 7.26 -6.02
CA LEU A 120 12.25 6.56 -7.29
C LEU A 120 12.45 7.54 -8.46
N SER A 121 13.04 7.05 -9.54
CA SER A 121 13.04 7.76 -10.82
C SER A 121 11.83 7.35 -11.67
N LEU A 122 11.38 8.24 -12.56
CA LEU A 122 10.36 7.88 -13.55
C LEU A 122 10.81 6.67 -14.40
N ARG A 123 12.09 6.64 -14.79
CA ARG A 123 12.67 5.52 -15.55
C ARG A 123 12.48 4.19 -14.82
N GLU A 124 12.65 4.18 -13.50
CA GLU A 124 12.47 2.98 -12.69
C GLU A 124 10.99 2.58 -12.58
N LEU A 125 10.08 3.54 -12.39
CA LEU A 125 8.64 3.26 -12.35
C LEU A 125 8.10 2.60 -13.64
N PHE A 126 8.70 2.95 -14.80
CA PHE A 126 8.38 2.37 -16.12
C PHE A 126 9.25 1.17 -16.51
N ALA A 127 10.21 0.76 -15.67
CA ALA A 127 11.12 -0.33 -16.00
C ALA A 127 10.40 -1.68 -16.05
N PHE A 128 10.93 -2.60 -16.86
CA PHE A 128 10.55 -4.00 -16.77
C PHE A 128 11.10 -4.64 -15.50
N SER A 129 10.30 -5.50 -14.88
CA SER A 129 10.76 -6.43 -13.86
C SER A 129 11.83 -7.35 -14.43
N GLY A 130 13.01 -7.31 -13.82
CA GLY A 130 14.13 -8.18 -14.16
C GLY A 130 14.21 -9.38 -13.23
N ARG A 131 14.92 -10.43 -13.67
CA ARG A 131 15.33 -11.50 -12.75
C ARG A 131 16.39 -10.95 -11.82
N ILE A 132 16.33 -11.35 -10.55
CA ILE A 132 17.35 -10.99 -9.56
C ILE A 132 18.60 -11.83 -9.85
N ASP A 133 19.74 -11.16 -10.01
CA ASP A 133 21.03 -11.83 -10.09
C ASP A 133 21.50 -12.22 -8.69
N TRP A 134 21.22 -13.46 -8.30
CA TRP A 134 21.62 -14.01 -7.00
C TRP A 134 23.13 -14.19 -6.84
N GLY A 135 23.91 -14.09 -7.92
CA GLY A 135 25.38 -14.11 -7.88
C GLY A 135 25.99 -12.73 -7.61
N ALA A 136 25.22 -11.65 -7.72
CA ALA A 136 25.70 -10.30 -7.45
C ALA A 136 25.91 -10.09 -5.94
N THR A 137 27.00 -9.41 -5.58
CA THR A 137 27.25 -8.98 -4.20
C THR A 137 26.17 -8.02 -3.70
N GLU A 138 25.62 -7.21 -4.60
CA GLU A 138 24.49 -6.31 -4.36
C GLU A 138 23.46 -6.47 -5.48
N PRO A 139 22.49 -7.39 -5.35
CA PRO A 139 21.46 -7.57 -6.36
C PRO A 139 20.57 -6.34 -6.46
N VAL A 140 20.52 -5.71 -7.64
CA VAL A 140 19.68 -4.54 -7.88
C VAL A 140 18.22 -4.97 -8.07
N PHE A 141 17.38 -4.63 -7.09
CA PHE A 141 15.94 -4.75 -7.23
C PHE A 141 15.36 -3.47 -7.86
N ARG A 142 14.46 -3.62 -8.84
CA ARG A 142 13.82 -2.48 -9.52
C ARG A 142 12.40 -2.27 -9.00
N PHE A 143 12.18 -1.16 -8.32
CA PHE A 143 10.89 -0.77 -7.76
C PHE A 143 9.97 -0.17 -8.83
N ASN A 144 9.51 -1.02 -9.76
CA ASN A 144 8.63 -0.65 -10.86
C ASN A 144 7.15 -0.95 -10.56
N LEU A 145 6.22 -0.27 -11.26
CA LEU A 145 4.77 -0.52 -11.15
C LEU A 145 4.29 -1.72 -12.00
N GLY A 146 5.14 -2.18 -12.92
CA GLY A 146 4.84 -3.21 -13.90
C GLY A 146 4.31 -2.65 -15.21
N VAL A 147 4.93 -3.06 -16.32
CA VAL A 147 4.58 -2.59 -17.67
C VAL A 147 3.16 -2.99 -18.06
N ALA A 148 2.69 -4.18 -17.66
CA ALA A 148 1.32 -4.61 -17.92
C ALA A 148 0.30 -3.68 -17.25
N GLN A 149 0.58 -3.27 -16.01
CA GLN A 149 -0.26 -2.40 -15.21
C GLN A 149 -0.32 -1.01 -15.84
N TRP A 150 0.82 -0.47 -16.30
CA TRP A 150 0.87 0.77 -17.07
C TRP A 150 0.05 0.72 -18.35
N LEU A 151 0.18 -0.36 -19.14
CA LEU A 151 -0.56 -0.51 -20.39
C LEU A 151 -2.07 -0.60 -20.15
N LEU A 152 -2.50 -1.51 -19.27
CA LEU A 152 -3.92 -1.75 -19.01
C LEU A 152 -4.56 -0.56 -18.27
N GLY A 153 -3.89 -0.02 -17.25
CA GLY A 153 -4.33 1.16 -16.53
C GLY A 153 -4.32 2.42 -17.40
N GLY A 154 -3.35 2.52 -18.32
CA GLY A 154 -3.27 3.59 -19.32
C GLY A 154 -4.44 3.60 -20.30
N VAL A 155 -4.91 2.42 -20.74
CA VAL A 155 -6.16 2.30 -21.52
C VAL A 155 -7.34 2.82 -20.71
N GLY A 156 -7.43 2.46 -19.43
CA GLY A 156 -8.44 2.98 -18.50
C GLY A 156 -8.40 4.51 -18.40
N LEU A 157 -7.21 5.08 -18.16
CA LEU A 157 -7.01 6.52 -18.07
C LEU A 157 -7.36 7.24 -19.39
N PHE A 158 -6.94 6.69 -20.53
CA PHE A 158 -7.28 7.24 -21.84
C PHE A 158 -8.80 7.28 -22.07
N LEU A 159 -9.51 6.20 -21.74
CA LEU A 159 -10.97 6.15 -21.89
C LEU A 159 -11.68 7.09 -20.92
N LEU A 160 -11.14 7.30 -19.72
CA LEU A 160 -11.61 8.31 -18.76
C LEU A 160 -11.46 9.73 -19.35
N LEU A 161 -10.28 10.07 -19.86
CA LEU A 161 -10.00 11.38 -20.47
C LEU A 161 -10.86 11.65 -21.72
N ARG A 162 -11.18 10.60 -22.48
CA ARG A 162 -12.10 10.66 -23.62
C ARG A 162 -13.58 10.69 -23.21
N ARG A 163 -13.89 10.76 -21.90
CA ARG A 163 -15.25 10.76 -21.33
C ARG A 163 -16.08 9.57 -21.82
N ARG A 164 -15.44 8.40 -21.98
CA ARG A 164 -16.09 7.17 -22.44
C ARG A 164 -16.46 6.21 -21.30
N MET A 165 -16.21 6.60 -20.05
CA MET A 165 -16.56 5.83 -18.86
C MET A 165 -17.94 6.23 -18.31
N THR A 166 -18.73 5.24 -17.89
CA THR A 166 -20.08 5.43 -17.35
C THR A 166 -20.11 6.01 -15.93
N GLN A 167 -19.03 5.85 -15.15
CA GLN A 167 -18.94 6.26 -13.75
C GLN A 167 -17.76 7.24 -13.55
N ALA A 168 -17.55 8.15 -14.52
CA ALA A 168 -16.32 8.93 -14.67
C ALA A 168 -15.86 9.66 -13.40
N GLY A 169 -16.79 10.14 -12.55
CA GLY A 169 -16.45 10.73 -11.24
C GLY A 169 -15.76 9.73 -10.30
N HIS A 170 -16.32 8.53 -10.18
CA HIS A 170 -15.73 7.45 -9.38
C HIS A 170 -14.34 7.05 -9.91
N GLN A 171 -14.16 6.92 -11.23
CA GLN A 171 -12.83 6.65 -11.81
C GLN A 171 -11.87 7.83 -11.70
N LEU A 172 -12.36 9.07 -11.66
CA LEU A 172 -11.53 10.26 -11.49
C LEU A 172 -10.81 10.25 -10.15
N PHE A 173 -11.48 9.82 -9.07
CA PHE A 173 -10.82 9.62 -7.78
C PHE A 173 -9.58 8.72 -7.91
N PHE A 174 -9.71 7.56 -8.54
CA PHE A 174 -8.59 6.62 -8.68
C PHE A 174 -7.47 7.17 -9.56
N ALA A 175 -7.79 7.94 -10.60
CA ALA A 175 -6.80 8.63 -11.43
C ALA A 175 -6.04 9.71 -10.65
N VAL A 176 -6.74 10.51 -9.84
CA VAL A 176 -6.12 11.55 -9.00
C VAL A 176 -5.27 10.90 -7.91
N ALA A 177 -5.81 9.91 -7.20
CA ALA A 177 -5.07 9.18 -6.15
C ALA A 177 -3.83 8.50 -6.73
N PHE A 178 -3.93 7.90 -7.92
CA PHE A 178 -2.78 7.34 -8.65
C PHE A 178 -1.71 8.40 -8.90
N ALA A 179 -2.08 9.56 -9.46
CA ALA A 179 -1.14 10.63 -9.75
C ALA A 179 -0.46 11.19 -8.48
N VAL A 180 -1.23 11.37 -7.41
CA VAL A 180 -0.70 11.83 -6.11
C VAL A 180 0.28 10.81 -5.53
N LEU A 181 -0.04 9.52 -5.54
CA LEU A 181 0.86 8.49 -5.02
C LEU A 181 2.13 8.34 -5.86
N VAL A 182 2.04 8.45 -7.18
CA VAL A 182 3.24 8.51 -8.05
C VAL A 182 4.09 9.72 -7.69
N PHE A 183 3.49 10.90 -7.55
CA PHE A 183 4.21 12.12 -7.17
C PHE A 183 4.94 11.96 -5.83
N MET A 184 4.28 11.39 -4.82
CA MET A 184 4.86 11.13 -3.49
C MET A 184 6.08 10.19 -3.49
N GLN A 185 6.28 9.42 -4.58
CA GLN A 185 7.42 8.52 -4.75
C GLN A 185 8.60 9.18 -5.47
N LEU A 186 8.42 10.37 -6.01
CA LEU A 186 9.44 11.08 -6.78
C LEU A 186 10.14 12.16 -5.93
N PRO A 187 11.41 12.51 -6.23
CA PRO A 187 12.19 13.49 -5.46
C PRO A 187 11.53 14.86 -5.34
N GLN A 188 10.70 15.23 -6.32
CA GLN A 188 9.96 16.49 -6.35
C GLN A 188 8.99 16.62 -5.17
N SER A 189 8.54 15.51 -4.57
CA SER A 189 7.68 15.52 -3.40
C SER A 189 8.42 15.70 -2.07
N LYS A 190 9.76 15.76 -2.07
CA LYS A 190 10.60 15.83 -0.86
C LYS A 190 10.11 16.86 0.17
N PHE A 191 9.68 18.05 -0.29
CA PHE A 191 9.17 19.09 0.60
C PHE A 191 7.93 18.66 1.41
N LEU A 192 7.05 17.81 0.85
CA LEU A 192 5.90 17.27 1.57
C LEU A 192 6.32 16.28 2.67
N TRP A 193 7.32 15.45 2.36
CA TRP A 193 7.89 14.51 3.32
C TRP A 193 8.58 15.23 4.49
N GLU A 194 9.29 16.32 4.21
CA GLU A 194 9.93 17.14 5.24
C GLU A 194 8.93 17.96 6.07
N ALA A 195 7.84 18.41 5.46
CA ALA A 195 6.79 19.18 6.14
C ALA A 195 5.86 18.32 7.01
N THR A 196 5.78 17.00 6.77
CA THR A 196 4.78 16.13 7.41
C THR A 196 5.46 15.14 8.38
N PRO A 197 5.36 15.33 9.71
CA PRO A 197 6.12 14.56 10.70
C PRO A 197 5.92 13.04 10.66
N ILE A 198 4.78 12.57 10.13
CA ILE A 198 4.49 11.13 10.06
C ILE A 198 5.07 10.44 8.82
N LEU A 199 5.40 11.19 7.76
CA LEU A 199 5.89 10.61 6.51
C LEU A 199 7.28 9.95 6.65
N PRO A 200 8.26 10.50 7.38
CA PRO A 200 9.55 9.84 7.58
C PRO A 200 9.46 8.43 8.18
N PHE A 201 8.42 8.11 8.96
CA PHE A 201 8.18 6.74 9.46
C PHE A 201 7.87 5.75 8.33
N PHE A 202 7.45 6.21 7.16
CA PHE A 202 7.35 5.35 5.98
C PHE A 202 8.72 4.88 5.48
N GLN A 203 9.83 5.50 5.90
CA GLN A 203 11.24 5.21 5.58
C GLN A 203 11.59 5.22 4.09
N PHE A 204 10.78 4.56 3.26
CA PHE A 204 10.97 4.40 1.84
C PHE A 204 9.73 4.90 1.09
N PRO A 205 9.85 5.98 0.28
CA PRO A 205 8.78 6.47 -0.56
C PRO A 205 8.14 5.37 -1.43
N TRP A 206 8.95 4.44 -1.95
CA TRP A 206 8.48 3.31 -2.74
C TRP A 206 7.53 2.34 -2.01
N ARG A 207 7.37 2.40 -0.67
CA ARG A 207 6.30 1.65 0.03
C ARG A 207 4.91 2.03 -0.48
N MET A 208 4.75 3.22 -1.05
CA MET A 208 3.50 3.66 -1.68
C MET A 208 3.20 2.95 -3.02
N LEU A 209 4.14 2.18 -3.60
CA LEU A 209 3.93 1.41 -4.83
C LEU A 209 2.69 0.53 -4.76
N GLY A 210 2.48 -0.17 -3.63
CA GLY A 210 1.35 -1.08 -3.56
C GLY A 210 0.00 -0.36 -3.49
N GLY A 211 -0.09 0.84 -2.89
CA GLY A 211 -1.29 1.68 -3.03
C GLY A 211 -1.48 2.18 -4.46
N THR A 212 -0.38 2.57 -5.10
CA THR A 212 -0.36 3.08 -6.48
C THR A 212 -0.86 2.04 -7.49
N VAL A 213 -0.35 0.80 -7.40
CA VAL A 213 -0.77 -0.33 -8.24
C VAL A 213 -2.27 -0.61 -8.09
N ILE A 214 -2.82 -0.51 -6.88
CA ILE A 214 -4.24 -0.79 -6.64
C ILE A 214 -5.13 0.27 -7.33
N MET A 215 -4.74 1.56 -7.26
CA MET A 215 -5.45 2.61 -7.99
C MET A 215 -5.42 2.34 -9.50
N LEU A 216 -4.24 1.96 -10.02
CA LEU A 216 -4.05 1.65 -11.43
C LEU A 216 -4.83 0.39 -11.87
N ALA A 217 -4.93 -0.62 -11.00
CA ALA A 217 -5.69 -1.84 -11.25
C ALA A 217 -7.20 -1.56 -11.38
N VAL A 218 -7.76 -0.64 -10.57
CA VAL A 218 -9.16 -0.23 -10.71
C VAL A 218 -9.41 0.47 -12.05
N LEU A 219 -8.49 1.35 -12.48
CA LEU A 219 -8.56 1.98 -13.80
C LEU A 219 -8.45 0.96 -14.93
N ALA A 220 -7.54 -0.01 -14.81
CA ALA A 220 -7.39 -1.12 -15.76
C ALA A 220 -8.68 -1.94 -15.89
N GLY A 221 -9.31 -2.29 -14.76
CA GLY A 221 -10.59 -3.00 -14.75
C GLY A 221 -11.72 -2.20 -15.39
N ALA A 222 -11.81 -0.90 -15.11
CA ALA A 222 -12.80 -0.02 -15.72
C ALA A 222 -12.60 0.12 -17.24
N GLY A 223 -11.35 0.27 -17.70
CA GLY A 223 -11.02 0.32 -19.12
C GLY A 223 -11.30 -1.00 -19.84
N THR A 224 -11.00 -2.13 -19.19
CA THR A 224 -11.30 -3.48 -19.70
C THR A 224 -12.81 -3.66 -19.85
N ALA A 225 -13.61 -3.26 -18.86
CA ALA A 225 -15.08 -3.36 -18.93
C ALA A 225 -15.67 -2.58 -20.13
N VAL A 226 -15.20 -1.34 -20.36
CA VAL A 226 -15.62 -0.55 -21.53
C VAL A 226 -15.18 -1.21 -22.84
N SER A 227 -13.97 -1.77 -22.87
CA SER A 227 -13.42 -2.44 -24.06
C SER A 227 -14.22 -3.69 -24.41
N LEU A 228 -14.60 -4.50 -23.42
CA LEU A 228 -15.47 -5.67 -23.60
C LEU A 228 -16.84 -5.29 -24.18
N GLN A 229 -17.42 -4.19 -23.72
CA GLN A 229 -18.72 -3.70 -24.23
C GLN A 229 -18.61 -3.21 -25.69
N ARG A 230 -17.49 -2.58 -26.06
CA ARG A 230 -17.31 -2.00 -27.42
C ARG A 230 -16.82 -2.99 -28.45
N MET A 231 -16.06 -4.00 -28.04
CA MET A 231 -15.41 -4.95 -28.92
C MET A 231 -15.79 -6.39 -28.54
N PRO A 232 -17.09 -6.75 -28.55
CA PRO A 232 -17.55 -8.05 -28.05
C PRO A 232 -16.96 -9.23 -28.85
N LYS A 233 -16.67 -9.03 -30.14
CA LYS A 233 -16.00 -10.04 -30.99
C LYS A 233 -14.61 -10.44 -30.46
N PHE A 234 -13.96 -9.57 -29.69
CA PHE A 234 -12.63 -9.79 -29.11
C PHE A 234 -12.68 -10.03 -27.60
N ALA A 235 -13.86 -10.27 -27.01
CA ALA A 235 -14.03 -10.34 -25.56
C ALA A 235 -13.12 -11.39 -24.88
N ASN A 236 -12.99 -12.58 -25.48
CA ASN A 236 -12.12 -13.63 -24.98
C ASN A 236 -10.65 -13.19 -24.99
N TRP A 237 -10.18 -12.59 -26.10
CA TRP A 237 -8.81 -12.09 -26.21
C TRP A 237 -8.53 -10.95 -25.24
N ILE A 238 -9.45 -10.01 -25.08
CA ILE A 238 -9.33 -8.92 -24.10
C ILE A 238 -9.20 -9.49 -22.69
N THR A 239 -10.01 -10.48 -22.34
CA THR A 239 -9.97 -11.14 -21.03
C THR A 239 -8.65 -11.89 -20.82
N VAL A 240 -8.21 -12.66 -21.83
CA VAL A 240 -6.92 -13.36 -21.79
C VAL A 240 -5.76 -12.39 -21.62
N VAL A 241 -5.73 -11.28 -22.39
CA VAL A 241 -4.67 -10.27 -22.27
C VAL A 241 -4.71 -9.59 -20.90
N ALA A 242 -5.89 -9.22 -20.40
CA ALA A 242 -6.04 -8.56 -19.10
C ALA A 242 -5.54 -9.43 -17.93
N LEU A 243 -5.60 -10.77 -18.06
CA LEU A 243 -5.14 -11.71 -17.03
C LEU A 243 -3.70 -12.19 -17.26
N ALA A 244 -3.37 -12.60 -18.48
CA ALA A 244 -2.08 -13.22 -18.80
C ALA A 244 -0.95 -12.19 -18.84
N LEU A 245 -1.18 -10.97 -19.33
CA LEU A 245 -0.11 -9.99 -19.49
C LEU A 245 0.52 -9.59 -18.13
N PRO A 246 -0.25 -9.26 -17.06
CA PRO A 246 0.33 -9.03 -15.74
C PRO A 246 1.08 -10.24 -15.19
N LEU A 247 0.53 -11.45 -15.36
CA LEU A 247 1.16 -12.68 -14.87
C LEU A 247 2.51 -12.91 -15.55
N LEU A 248 2.54 -12.90 -16.89
CA LEU A 248 3.75 -13.13 -17.69
C LEU A 248 4.85 -12.11 -17.39
N LEU A 249 4.51 -10.81 -17.32
CA LEU A 249 5.49 -9.76 -17.04
C LEU A 249 5.92 -9.72 -15.57
N SER A 250 5.21 -10.43 -14.68
CA SER A 250 5.59 -10.60 -13.27
C SER A 250 6.41 -11.86 -12.98
N LEU A 251 6.52 -12.81 -13.92
CA LEU A 251 7.28 -14.06 -13.74
C LEU A 251 8.73 -13.85 -13.25
N PRO A 252 9.49 -12.82 -13.68
CA PRO A 252 10.83 -12.59 -13.14
C PRO A 252 10.87 -12.37 -11.62
N LEU A 253 9.75 -11.93 -11.03
CA LEU A 253 9.60 -11.69 -9.59
C LEU A 253 9.17 -12.95 -8.82
N SER A 254 8.80 -14.04 -9.50
CA SER A 254 8.40 -15.30 -8.86
C SER A 254 9.58 -16.21 -8.52
N GLN A 255 10.82 -15.70 -8.58
CA GLN A 255 12.02 -16.44 -8.21
C GLN A 255 12.09 -16.52 -6.67
N PRO A 256 12.05 -17.69 -6.04
CA PRO A 256 12.34 -17.79 -4.62
C PRO A 256 13.78 -17.38 -4.37
N ALA A 257 14.02 -16.60 -3.32
CA ALA A 257 15.38 -16.32 -2.87
C ALA A 257 16.06 -17.64 -2.47
N PRO A 258 17.32 -17.89 -2.87
CA PRO A 258 18.05 -19.05 -2.39
C PRO A 258 18.17 -18.96 -0.88
N TRP A 259 17.73 -20.01 -0.19
CA TRP A 259 17.81 -20.08 1.26
C TRP A 259 19.09 -20.84 1.64
N PRO A 260 20.13 -20.17 2.14
CA PRO A 260 21.35 -20.85 2.55
C PRO A 260 21.07 -21.70 3.80
N ASP A 261 21.82 -22.79 3.98
CA ASP A 261 21.80 -23.52 5.24
C ASP A 261 22.26 -22.59 6.37
N PHE A 262 21.35 -22.32 7.30
CA PHE A 262 21.59 -21.49 8.47
C PHE A 262 21.86 -22.34 9.71
N GLY A 263 22.10 -23.65 9.53
CA GLY A 263 22.45 -24.65 10.55
C GLY A 263 21.50 -24.69 11.75
N GLU A 264 22.00 -25.21 12.88
CA GLU A 264 21.18 -25.36 14.08
C GLU A 264 20.76 -24.02 14.69
N VAL A 265 19.49 -23.96 15.11
CA VAL A 265 18.91 -22.84 15.88
C VAL A 265 19.01 -23.20 17.36
N ASN A 266 20.07 -22.73 18.03
CA ASN A 266 20.29 -22.94 19.47
C ASN A 266 20.66 -21.61 20.16
N ARG A 267 20.54 -21.58 21.50
CA ARG A 267 20.75 -20.36 22.30
C ARG A 267 22.15 -19.78 22.12
N LEU A 268 23.18 -20.64 22.12
CA LEU A 268 24.57 -20.22 21.95
C LEU A 268 24.76 -19.46 20.63
N ARG A 269 24.20 -19.98 19.52
CA ARG A 269 24.31 -19.34 18.23
C ARG A 269 23.58 -18.00 18.17
N LEU A 270 22.39 -17.90 18.76
CA LEU A 270 21.65 -16.63 18.84
C LEU A 270 22.48 -15.57 19.60
N THR A 271 23.03 -15.94 20.75
CA THR A 271 23.91 -15.04 21.54
C THR A 271 25.15 -14.64 20.74
N LEU A 272 25.80 -15.56 20.02
CA LEU A 272 26.95 -15.24 19.17
C LEU A 272 26.58 -14.31 18.00
N ILE A 273 25.38 -14.41 17.44
CA ILE A 273 24.89 -13.49 16.40
C ILE A 273 24.64 -12.10 16.97
N GLU A 274 24.06 -12.02 18.17
CA GLU A 274 23.84 -10.74 18.86
C GLU A 274 25.16 -10.06 19.23
N LEU A 275 26.14 -10.83 19.69
CA LEU A 275 27.49 -10.33 20.00
C LEU A 275 28.26 -9.84 18.77
N LYS A 276 27.90 -10.30 17.55
CA LYS A 276 28.44 -9.74 16.29
C LYS A 276 27.88 -8.35 15.96
N GLY A 277 26.91 -7.85 16.74
CA GLY A 277 26.42 -6.47 16.66
C GLY A 277 25.49 -6.14 15.48
N ARG A 278 25.16 -7.11 14.62
CA ARG A 278 24.28 -6.89 13.44
C ARG A 278 22.80 -6.88 13.81
N TRP A 279 22.41 -7.65 14.82
CA TRP A 279 21.03 -7.80 15.30
C TRP A 279 21.05 -7.80 16.82
N LEU A 280 20.08 -7.15 17.48
CA LEU A 280 20.03 -7.08 18.94
C LEU A 280 18.64 -7.53 19.42
N GLY A 281 18.61 -8.67 20.12
CA GLY A 281 17.37 -9.34 20.48
C GLY A 281 16.57 -9.71 19.23
N THR A 282 15.29 -9.35 19.24
CA THR A 282 14.38 -9.53 18.10
C THR A 282 14.31 -8.31 17.17
N THR A 283 15.24 -7.35 17.30
CA THR A 283 15.22 -6.06 16.58
C THR A 283 16.47 -5.83 15.74
N SER A 284 16.31 -5.04 14.67
CA SER A 284 17.36 -4.77 13.69
C SER A 284 18.24 -3.58 14.05
N THR A 285 17.70 -2.56 14.73
CA THR A 285 18.44 -1.34 15.06
C THR A 285 18.34 -0.94 16.52
N SER A 286 18.09 -1.89 17.43
CA SER A 286 17.78 -1.63 18.85
C SER A 286 16.54 -0.75 19.01
N ASP A 287 15.62 -0.86 18.06
CA ASP A 287 14.33 -0.18 18.11
C ASP A 287 13.53 -0.76 19.27
N TYR A 288 12.63 0.02 19.86
CA TYR A 288 11.75 -0.42 20.94
C TYR A 288 12.44 -0.75 22.28
N VAL A 289 13.73 -0.46 22.45
CA VAL A 289 14.36 -0.52 23.78
C VAL A 289 13.65 0.45 24.74
N PRO A 290 13.49 0.08 26.03
CA PRO A 290 12.90 0.99 27.01
C PRO A 290 13.60 2.34 27.01
N ALA A 291 12.84 3.42 27.15
CA ALA A 291 13.37 4.78 27.21
C ALA A 291 14.32 4.99 28.42
N THR A 292 14.29 4.09 29.40
CA THR A 292 15.13 4.07 30.60
C THR A 292 16.43 3.28 30.42
N VAL A 293 16.75 2.80 29.23
CA VAL A 293 18.03 2.09 29.00
C VAL A 293 19.18 3.09 29.03
N ASP A 294 20.07 2.94 30.03
CA ASP A 294 21.22 3.84 30.23
C ASP A 294 22.34 3.66 29.19
N ALA A 295 22.52 2.44 28.67
CA ALA A 295 23.54 2.15 27.65
C ALA A 295 23.12 0.97 26.77
N VAL A 296 23.21 1.17 25.45
CA VAL A 296 23.17 0.08 24.47
C VAL A 296 24.62 -0.36 24.20
N PRO A 297 24.93 -1.68 24.23
CA PRO A 297 26.27 -2.17 23.95
C PRO A 297 26.79 -1.64 22.60
N ARG A 298 28.05 -1.16 22.58
CA ARG A 298 28.67 -0.66 21.34
C ARG A 298 28.91 -1.83 20.38
N ARG A 299 28.51 -1.63 19.13
CA ARG A 299 28.79 -2.56 18.02
C ARG A 299 30.32 -2.59 17.82
N GLN A 300 30.91 -3.79 17.87
CA GLN A 300 32.30 -4.00 17.45
C GLN A 300 32.40 -4.02 15.93
#